data_AF-A0A6S7CNZ1-F1
#
_entry.id   AF-A0A6S7CNZ1-F1
#
_cell.length_a   1.000
_cell.length_b   1.000
_cell.length_c   1.000
_cell.angle_alpha   90.00
_cell.angle_beta   90.00
_cell.angle_gamma   90.00
#
_symmetry.space_group_name_H-M   'P 1'
#
loop_
_entity.id
_entity.type
_entity.pdbx_description
1 polymer ?
#
loop_
_entity_poly.entity_id
_entity_poly.type
_entity_poly.pdbx_seq_one_letter_code
_entity_poly.pdbx_strand_id
1 'polypeptide(L)' 'MVRRTARDLVAARFADSRGQVAVARSGHYQVGRDGGVLSLSPKHAETDTRVTVIVSYD' A
#
# COMPACT_ATOMS: atom_id res chain seq x y z
N MET A 1 -11.21 -21.60 10.99
CA MET A 1 -10.24 -20.49 11.05
C MET A 1 -10.05 -19.95 9.63
N VAL A 2 -10.54 -18.75 9.32
CA VAL A 2 -10.41 -18.16 7.97
C VAL A 2 -9.04 -17.48 7.87
N ARG A 3 -8.21 -17.87 6.90
CA ARG A 3 -6.96 -17.17 6.59
C ARG A 3 -7.29 -15.83 5.94
N ARG A 4 -7.07 -14.74 6.67
CA ARG A 4 -7.08 -13.39 6.10
C ARG A 4 -5.77 -13.18 5.34
N THR A 5 -5.85 -12.71 4.10
CA THR A 5 -4.67 -12.38 3.31
C THR A 5 -4.11 -11.03 3.76
N ALA A 6 -2.85 -10.72 3.44
CA ALA A 6 -2.26 -9.41 3.76
C ALA A 6 -3.08 -8.23 3.19
N ARG A 7 -3.77 -8.43 2.06
CA ARG A 7 -4.72 -7.46 1.47
C ARG A 7 -5.91 -7.14 2.37
N ASP A 8 -6.29 -8.07 3.25
CA ASP A 8 -7.41 -7.91 4.18
C ASP A 8 -7.00 -7.17 5.46
N LEU A 9 -5.70 -7.11 5.75
CA LEU A 9 -5.14 -6.54 6.98
C LEU A 9 -4.61 -5.11 6.79
N VAL A 10 -4.29 -4.70 5.57
CA VAL A 10 -3.77 -3.36 5.27
C VAL A 10 -4.50 -2.77 4.07
N ALA A 11 -5.01 -1.56 4.21
CA ALA A 11 -5.41 -0.75 3.06
C ALA A 11 -4.17 -0.02 2.54
N ALA A 12 -3.80 -0.30 1.29
CA ALA A 12 -2.75 0.42 0.58
C ALA A 12 -3.39 1.32 -0.49
N ARG A 13 -2.97 2.58 -0.56
CA ARG A 13 -3.35 3.52 -1.62
C ARG A 13 -2.09 4.18 -2.16
N PHE A 14 -2.01 4.29 -3.48
CA PHE A 14 -1.01 5.11 -4.14
C PHE A 14 -1.68 6.33 -4.73
N ALA A 15 -1.11 7.51 -4.54
CA ALA A 15 -1.50 8.73 -5.21
C ALA A 15 -0.36 9.23 -6.09
N ASP A 16 -0.66 9.70 -7.30
CA ASP A 16 0.33 10.31 -8.18
C ASP A 16 0.80 11.67 -7.64
N SER A 17 1.76 12.30 -8.33
CA SER A 17 2.29 13.63 -7.99
C SER A 17 1.23 14.75 -7.99
N ARG A 18 0.04 14.49 -8.57
CA ARG A 18 -1.11 15.42 -8.59
C ARG A 18 -2.14 15.09 -7.50
N GLY A 19 -1.83 14.15 -6.61
CA GLY A 19 -2.72 13.70 -5.54
C GLY A 19 -3.87 12.80 -6.03
N GLN A 20 -3.86 12.33 -7.28
CA GLN A 20 -4.89 11.45 -7.81
C GLN A 20 -4.62 10.02 -7.39
N VAL A 21 -5.63 9.37 -6.80
CA VAL A 21 -5.51 7.97 -6.37
C VAL A 21 -5.39 7.07 -7.60
N ALA A 22 -4.27 6.35 -7.70
CA ALA A 22 -4.01 5.42 -8.77
C ALA A 22 -4.73 4.09 -8.55
N VAL A 23 -5.21 3.50 -9.64
CA VAL A 23 -5.79 2.15 -9.64
C VAL A 23 -4.67 1.13 -9.81
N ALA A 24 -4.54 0.20 -8.86
CA ALA A 24 -3.61 -0.92 -9.00
C ALA A 24 -4.04 -1.84 -10.14
N ARG A 25 -3.08 -2.26 -10.97
CA ARG A 25 -3.28 -3.31 -11.99
C ARG A 25 -2.52 -4.55 -11.54
N SER A 26 -3.25 -5.65 -11.34
CA SER A 26 -2.69 -6.92 -10.82
C SER A 26 -1.95 -6.79 -9.48
N GLY A 27 -2.26 -5.77 -8.68
CA GLY A 27 -1.57 -5.51 -7.40
C GLY A 27 -0.33 -4.61 -7.49
N HIS A 28 0.00 -4.13 -8.69
CA HIS A 28 1.10 -3.19 -8.91
C HIS A 28 0.56 -1.78 -9.17
N TYR A 29 1.26 -0.78 -8.64
CA TYR A 29 1.01 0.63 -8.94
C TYR A 29 2.05 1.10 -9.95
N GLN A 30 1.60 1.78 -11.00
CA GLN A 30 2.50 2.42 -11.95
C GLN A 30 2.99 3.73 -11.34
N VAL A 31 4.31 3.87 -11.19
CA VAL A 31 4.94 5.10 -10.70
C VAL A 31 5.45 5.87 -11.91
N GLY A 32 4.92 7.07 -12.12
CA GLY A 32 5.36 7.98 -13.18
C GLY A 32 6.71 8.62 -12.86
N ARG A 33 7.26 9.37 -13.82
CA ARG A 33 8.53 10.11 -13.66
C ARG A 33 8.52 11.04 -12.45
N ASP A 34 7.39 11.68 -12.19
CA ASP A 34 7.23 12.65 -11.11
C ASP A 34 7.01 11.97 -9.74
N GLY A 35 7.05 10.64 -9.68
CA GLY A 35 6.85 9.87 -8.46
C GLY A 35 5.40 9.87 -7.97
N GLY A 36 5.25 9.70 -6.66
CA GLY A 36 3.96 9.71 -5.97
C GLY A 36 4.08 9.33 -4.49
N VAL A 37 2.96 9.14 -3.82
CA VAL A 37 2.88 8.83 -2.39
C VAL A 37 2.20 7.48 -2.17
N LEU A 38 2.88 6.58 -1.44
CA LEU A 38 2.29 5.33 -0.94
C LEU A 38 1.79 5.54 0.49
N SER A 39 0.49 5.40 0.70
CA SER A 39 -0.13 5.39 2.02
C SER A 39 -0.49 3.97 2.42
N LEU A 40 -0.09 3.58 3.62
CA LEU A 40 -0.43 2.31 4.25
C LEU A 40 -1.26 2.57 5.50
N SER A 41 -2.41 1.91 5.61
CA SER A 41 -3.30 2.03 6.75
C SER A 41 -3.65 0.63 7.24
N PRO A 42 -3.00 0.15 8.33
CA PRO A 42 -3.33 -1.13 8.92
C PRO A 42 -4.78 -1.10 9.40
N LYS A 43 -5.55 -2.12 9.04
CA LYS A 43 -6.90 -2.32 9.54
C LYS A 43 -6.78 -3.01 10.90
N HIS A 44 -7.46 -2.47 11.92
CA HIS A 44 -7.39 -2.94 13.31
C HIS A 44 -6.02 -2.73 13.97
N ALA A 45 -5.40 -1.58 13.75
CA ALA A 45 -4.17 -1.22 14.45
C ALA A 45 -4.42 -1.08 15.96
N GLU A 46 -3.71 -1.88 16.75
CA GLU A 46 -3.50 -1.71 18.19
C GLU A 46 -2.16 -1.02 18.48
N THR A 47 -1.93 -0.60 19.72
CA THR A 47 -0.74 0.16 20.16
C THR A 47 0.60 -0.45 19.71
N ASP A 48 0.68 -1.79 19.64
CA ASP A 48 1.92 -2.50 19.27
C ASP A 48 1.95 -2.97 17.80
N THR A 49 1.05 -2.46 16.96
CA THR A 49 0.97 -2.86 15.54
C THR A 49 2.19 -2.39 14.78
N ARG A 50 3.00 -3.35 14.30
CA ARG A 50 4.18 -3.08 13.47
C ARG A 50 3.84 -3.16 12.00
N VAL A 51 4.23 -2.13 11.25
CA VAL A 51 4.17 -2.11 9.78
C VAL A 51 5.58 -2.18 9.23
N THR A 52 5.94 -3.30 8.60
CA THR A 52 7.23 -3.46 7.93
C THR A 52 7.04 -3.29 6.43
N VAL A 53 7.77 -2.35 5.84
CA VAL A 53 7.81 -2.12 4.39
C VAL A 53 9.16 -2.62 3.87
N ILE A 54 9.12 -3.57 2.93
CA ILE A 54 10.32 -4.06 2.24
C ILE A 54 10.23 -3.57 0.81
N VAL A 55 11.24 -2.81 0.38
CA VAL A 55 11.35 -2.29 -0.99
C VAL A 55 12.59 -2.91 -1.61
N SER A 56 12.39 -3.55 -2.76
CA SER A 56 13.46 -4.14 -3.57
C SER A 56 13.41 -3.53 -4.96
N TYR A 57 14.58 -3.25 -5.53
CA TYR A 57 14.74 -2.80 -6.91
C TYR A 57 15.61 -3.84 -7.63
N ASP A 58 15.38 -4.01 -8.94
CA ASP A 58 16.32 -4.71 -9.82
C ASP A 58 17.59 -3.88 -10.02
#